data_AF-A0A0D0AU79-F1
#
_entry.id   AF-A0A0D0AU79-F1
#
_cell.length_a   1.000
_cell.length_b   1.000
_cell.length_c   1.000
_cell.angle_alpha   90.00
_cell.angle_beta   90.00
_cell.angle_gamma   90.00
#
_symmetry.space_group_name_H-M   'P 1'
#
loop_
_entity.id
_entity.type
_entity.pdbx_description
1 polymer ?
#
loop_
_entity_poly.entity_id
_entity_poly.type
_entity_poly.pdbx_seq_one_letter_code
_entity_poly.pdbx_strand_id
1 'polypeptide(L)' 'VMSTLYHPEGNTPVECQHQVFTLCLFKLAGDAKGTWPRYVHPMLFAICITILHSTGYSPYFLLYGTTPVFSFDISEHTW' A
#
# COMPACT_ATOMS: atom_id res chain seq x y z
N VAL A 1 15.81 14.09 2.37
CA VAL A 1 16.84 13.54 1.48
C VAL A 1 16.48 13.96 0.06
N MET A 2 17.31 14.79 -0.57
CA MET A 2 17.11 15.22 -1.96
C MET A 2 17.93 14.24 -2.81
N SER A 3 17.27 13.44 -3.66
CA SER A 3 18.00 12.64 -4.65
C SER A 3 18.69 13.58 -5.64
N THR A 4 19.88 13.21 -6.10
CA THR A 4 20.55 13.94 -7.18
C THR A 4 19.69 13.85 -8.44
N LEU A 5 19.64 14.93 -9.23
CA LEU A 5 18.88 14.97 -10.48
C LEU A 5 19.26 13.76 -11.36
N TYR A 6 18.26 13.08 -11.91
CA TYR A 6 18.41 11.92 -12.80
C TYR A 6 19.15 10.70 -12.21
N HIS A 7 19.17 10.55 -10.88
CA HIS A 7 19.75 9.37 -10.23
C HIS A 7 18.67 8.50 -9.56
N PRO A 8 17.95 7.65 -10.33
CA PRO A 8 16.87 6.80 -9.81
C PRO A 8 17.37 5.78 -8.77
N GLU A 9 18.63 5.36 -8.89
CA GLU A 9 19.32 4.42 -7.98
C GLU A 9 19.21 4.86 -6.51
N GLY A 10 19.25 6.18 -6.26
CA GLY A 10 19.23 6.75 -4.90
C GLY A 10 17.87 6.67 -4.22
N ASN A 11 16.81 6.33 -4.96
CA ASN A 11 15.44 6.24 -4.45
C ASN A 11 14.77 4.89 -4.78
N THR A 12 15.57 3.88 -5.12
CA THR A 12 15.14 2.55 -5.57
C THR A 12 13.99 1.93 -4.75
N PRO A 13 14.00 1.93 -3.40
CA PRO A 13 12.92 1.32 -2.63
C PRO A 13 11.56 2.02 -2.83
N VAL A 14 11.58 3.35 -2.92
CA VAL A 14 10.37 4.17 -3.14
C VAL A 14 9.85 3.95 -4.56
N GLU A 15 10.74 3.87 -5.55
CA GLU A 15 10.36 3.62 -6.94
C GLU A 15 9.72 2.24 -7.11
N CYS A 16 10.30 1.20 -6.49
CA CYS A 16 9.75 -0.15 -6.51
C CYS A 16 8.34 -0.20 -5.88
N GLN A 17 8.15 0.41 -4.71
CA GLN A 17 6.83 0.49 -4.08
C GLN A 17 5.82 1.29 -4.92
N HIS A 18 6.27 2.40 -5.53
CA HIS A 18 5.43 3.22 -6.38
C HIS A 18 4.96 2.47 -7.64
N GLN A 19 5.82 1.64 -8.24
CA GLN A 19 5.45 0.78 -9.37
C GLN A 19 4.34 -0.20 -8.99
N VAL A 20 4.47 -0.87 -7.84
CA VAL A 20 3.44 -1.79 -7.33
C VAL A 20 2.13 -1.06 -7.06
N PHE A 21 2.19 0.09 -6.41
CA PHE A 21 1.02 0.92 -6.12
C PHE A 21 0.27 1.31 -7.40
N THR A 22 0.98 1.85 -8.38
CA THR A 22 0.41 2.28 -9.65
C THR A 22 -0.18 1.10 -10.45
N LEU A 23 0.50 -0.05 -10.48
CA LEU A 23 -0.02 -1.25 -11.13
C LEU A 23 -1.33 -1.73 -10.48
N CYS A 24 -1.38 -1.77 -9.15
CA CYS A 24 -2.56 -2.23 -8.44
C CYS A 24 -3.74 -1.25 -8.61
N LEU A 25 -3.45 0.05 -8.66
CA LEU A 25 -4.43 1.10 -8.90
C LEU A 25 -5.05 0.97 -10.30
N PHE A 26 -4.23 0.70 -11.32
CA PHE A 26 -4.72 0.44 -12.68
C PHE A 26 -5.56 -0.84 -12.76
N LYS A 27 -5.15 -1.90 -12.06
CA LYS A 27 -5.92 -3.14 -11.98
C LYS A 27 -7.29 -2.91 -11.32
N LEU A 28 -7.33 -2.10 -10.26
CA LEU A 28 -8.56 -1.80 -9.52
C LEU A 28 -9.49 -0.84 -10.27
N ALA A 29 -8.93 0.14 -10.99
CA ALA A 29 -9.71 1.07 -11.80
C ALA A 29 -10.32 0.40 -13.06
N GLY A 30 -9.71 -0.67 -13.55
CA GLY A 30 -10.22 -1.45 -14.68
C GLY A 30 -10.47 -0.60 -15.93
N ASP A 31 -11.67 -0.72 -16.50
CA ASP A 31 -12.11 0.06 -17.67
C ASP A 31 -12.42 1.53 -17.30
N ALA A 32 -12.85 1.78 -16.06
CA ALA A 32 -13.18 3.10 -15.54
C ALA A 32 -11.93 3.84 -15.02
N LYS A 33 -10.93 4.03 -15.89
CA LYS A 33 -9.64 4.63 -15.55
C LYS A 33 -9.75 6.00 -14.85
N GLY A 34 -10.78 6.79 -15.14
CA GLY A 34 -11.02 8.09 -14.49
C GLY A 34 -11.39 8.02 -13.00
N THR A 35 -11.73 6.85 -12.48
CA THR A 35 -12.12 6.65 -11.07
C THR A 35 -10.94 6.35 -10.14
N TRP A 36 -9.73 6.27 -10.69
CA TRP A 36 -8.50 5.99 -9.93
C TRP A 36 -8.31 6.83 -8.65
N PRO A 37 -8.67 8.14 -8.58
CA PRO A 37 -8.43 8.94 -7.37
C PRO A 37 -9.21 8.41 -6.16
N ARG A 38 -10.37 7.78 -6.39
CA ARG A 38 -11.20 7.18 -5.34
C ARG A 38 -10.53 5.98 -4.69
N TYR A 39 -9.62 5.31 -5.40
CA TYR A 39 -8.96 4.11 -4.94
C TYR A 39 -7.62 4.37 -4.25
N VAL A 40 -7.12 5.60 -4.26
CA VAL A 40 -5.82 5.96 -3.66
C VAL A 40 -5.77 5.64 -2.17
N HIS A 41 -6.73 6.13 -1.40
CA HIS A 41 -6.79 5.89 0.05
C HIS A 41 -6.93 4.40 0.42
N PRO A 42 -7.89 3.64 -0.13
CA PRO A 42 -8.01 2.22 0.21
C PRO A 42 -6.79 1.41 -0.25
N MET A 43 -6.16 1.77 -1.38
CA MET A 43 -4.94 1.13 -1.87
C MET A 43 -3.74 1.41 -0.96
N LEU A 44 -3.55 2.65 -0.51
CA LEU A 44 -2.50 2.99 0.46
C LEU A 44 -2.69 2.23 1.76
N PHE A 45 -3.92 2.19 2.27
CA PHE A 45 -4.25 1.41 3.45
C PHE A 45 -3.92 -0.06 3.24
N ALA A 46 -4.29 -0.64 2.09
CA ALA A 46 -3.97 -2.02 1.73
C ALA A 46 -2.46 -2.31 1.75
N ILE A 47 -1.63 -1.39 1.26
CA ILE A 47 -0.17 -1.54 1.32
C ILE A 47 0.34 -1.46 2.77
N CYS A 48 -0.20 -0.57 3.59
CA CYS A 48 0.21 -0.44 4.99
C CYS A 48 -0.11 -1.69 5.81
N ILE A 49 -1.24 -2.36 5.56
CA ILE A 49 -1.70 -3.54 6.30
C ILE A 49 -1.13 -4.87 5.77
N THR A 50 -0.64 -4.89 4.53
CA THR A 50 -0.16 -6.14 3.90
C THR A 50 1.23 -6.49 4.42
N ILE A 51 1.43 -7.77 4.73
CA ILE A 51 2.73 -8.28 5.16
C ILE A 51 3.73 -8.17 4.00
N LEU A 52 4.85 -7.52 4.26
CA LEU A 52 5.91 -7.37 3.28
C LEU A 52 6.85 -8.57 3.35
N HIS A 53 7.10 -9.24 2.21
CA HIS A 53 7.94 -10.45 2.16
C HIS A 53 9.36 -10.22 2.71
N SER A 54 9.94 -9.03 2.50
CA SER A 54 11.28 -8.69 2.99
C SER A 54 11.40 -8.69 4.51
N THR A 55 10.32 -8.36 5.21
CA THR A 55 10.33 -8.09 6.65
C THR A 55 9.50 -9.11 7.42
N GLY A 56 8.59 -9.83 6.77
CA GLY A 56 7.67 -10.77 7.41
C GLY A 56 6.57 -10.09 8.24
N TYR A 57 6.57 -8.75 8.29
CA TYR A 57 5.62 -7.93 9.02
C TYR A 57 4.96 -6.89 8.11
N SER A 58 3.78 -6.43 8.51
CA SER A 58 3.09 -5.31 7.86
C SER A 58 3.73 -3.98 8.28
N PRO A 59 3.84 -2.98 7.37
CA PRO A 59 4.29 -1.64 7.72
C PRO A 59 3.51 -1.00 8.88
N TYR A 60 2.21 -1.26 8.97
CA TYR A 60 1.37 -0.81 10.09
C TYR A 60 1.84 -1.42 11.42
N PHE A 61 2.13 -2.72 11.43
CA PHE A 61 2.65 -3.40 12.62
C PHE A 61 4.03 -2.85 13.01
N LEU A 62 4.90 -2.56 12.04
CA LEU A 62 6.21 -1.97 12.33
C LEU A 62 6.12 -0.56 12.91
N LEU A 63 5.12 0.22 12.50
CA LEU A 63 4.93 1.60 12.95
C LEU A 63 4.25 1.69 14.31
N TYR A 64 3.21 0.87 14.54
CA TYR A 64 2.35 0.97 15.73
C TYR A 64 2.55 -0.16 16.75
N GLY A 65 3.20 -1.26 16.37
CA GLY A 65 3.36 -2.46 17.20
C GLY A 65 2.07 -3.27 17.37
N THR A 66 1.01 -2.96 16.60
CA THR A 66 -0.31 -3.61 16.71
C THR A 66 -0.82 -4.06 15.35
N THR A 67 -1.64 -5.10 15.33
CA THR A 67 -2.33 -5.54 14.11
C THR A 67 -3.52 -4.62 13.82
N PRO A 68 -3.73 -4.19 12.56
CA PRO A 68 -4.90 -3.37 12.21
C PRO A 68 -6.19 -4.18 12.36
N VAL A 69 -7.20 -3.60 13.03
CA VAL A 69 -8.54 -4.19 13.13
C VAL A 69 -9.34 -3.80 11.89
N PHE A 70 -9.95 -4.79 11.24
CA PHE A 70 -10.81 -4.55 10.09
C PHE A 70 -12.28 -4.58 10.45
N SER A 71 -13.09 -3.84 9.70
CA SER A 71 -14.54 -3.86 9.87
C SER A 71 -15.14 -5.27 9.65
N PHE A 72 -14.50 -6.13 8.85
CA PHE A 72 -14.95 -7.50 8.66
C PHE A 72 -14.69 -8.38 9.90
N ASP A 73 -13.56 -8.20 10.58
CA ASP A 73 -13.18 -8.93 11.79
C ASP A 73 -14.21 -8.68 12.92
N ILE A 74 -14.66 -7.43 13.04
CA ILE A 74 -15.73 -7.04 13.97
C ILE A 74 -17.05 -7.75 13.64
N SER A 75 -17.38 -7.87 12.35
CA SER A 75 -18.63 -8.50 11.92
C SER A 75 -18.66 -10.01 12.16
N GLU A 76 -17.52 -10.69 11.99
CA GLU A 76 -17.39 -12.15 12.21
C GLU A 76 -17.49 -12.51 13.70
N HIS A 77 -17.07 -11.62 14.59
CA HIS A 77 -17.19 -11.81 16.05
C HIS A 77 -18.62 -11.68 16.60
N THR A 78 -19.55 -11.12 15.81
CA THR A 78 -20.94 -10.86 16.21
C THR A 78 -21.95 -11.95 15.82
N TRP A 79 -21.54 -13.00 15.11
CA TRP A 79 -22.38 -14.14 14.72
C TRP A 79 -21.99 -15.42 15.46
#